data_AF-A0A369FGL5-F1
#
_entry.id   AF-A0A369FGL5-F1
#
_cell.length_a   1.000
_cell.length_b   1.000
_cell.length_c   1.000
_cell.angle_alpha   90.00
_cell.angle_beta   90.00
_cell.angle_gamma   90.00
#
_symmetry.space_group_name_H-M   'P 1'
#
loop_
_entity.id
_entity.type
_entity.pdbx_description
1 polymer ?
#
loop_
_entity_poly.entity_id
_entity_poly.type
_entity_poly.pdbx_seq_one_letter_code
_entity_poly.pdbx_strand_id
1 'polypeptide(L)'
;SGPTGSGKSTTLRTASAAYLEQYGFNNTGGILLPRRRLFTIESPPEGRIPGAIQTAVMDSAQGWVDSIKSALRLDPDGILNGEIRDHDSAITAIKAAMTGHLMLTTIHANDPINILERLEMEGVQARMIADPQLFIGLLSQ
;
A
#
# COMPACT_ATOMS: atom_id res chain seq x y z
N SER A 1 8.08 -2.15 -7.82
CA SER A 1 9.18 -1.23 -8.14
C SER A 1 9.44 -1.24 -9.64
N GLY A 2 10.33 -0.37 -10.13
CA GLY A 2 10.52 -0.14 -11.55
C GLY A 2 10.65 1.36 -11.89
N PRO A 3 11.26 1.71 -13.05
CA PRO A 3 11.42 3.10 -13.49
C PRO A 3 10.07 3.80 -13.72
N THR A 4 10.09 5.10 -13.94
CA THR A 4 8.89 5.84 -14.34
C THR A 4 8.31 5.27 -15.63
N GLY A 5 6.98 5.10 -15.70
CA GLY A 5 6.32 4.52 -16.86
C GLY A 5 6.29 2.97 -16.94
N SER A 6 6.90 2.26 -15.98
CA SER A 6 6.89 0.78 -15.91
C SER A 6 5.52 0.15 -15.58
N GLY A 7 4.49 0.96 -15.29
CA GLY A 7 3.15 0.45 -15.00
C GLY A 7 2.90 0.01 -13.55
N LYS A 8 3.78 0.38 -12.59
CA LYS A 8 3.61 0.07 -11.15
C LYS A 8 2.21 0.36 -10.63
N SER A 9 1.69 1.56 -10.90
CA SER A 9 0.36 2.00 -10.47
C SER A 9 -0.75 1.14 -11.08
N THR A 10 -0.61 0.76 -12.36
CA THR A 10 -1.56 -0.15 -13.03
C THR A 10 -1.58 -1.51 -12.35
N THR A 11 -0.40 -2.07 -12.04
CA THR A 11 -0.29 -3.35 -11.34
C THR A 11 -0.91 -3.30 -9.95
N LEU A 12 -0.62 -2.27 -9.15
CA LEU A 12 -1.21 -2.09 -7.83
C LEU A 12 -2.74 -1.92 -7.90
N ARG A 13 -3.24 -1.13 -8.85
CA ARG A 13 -4.69 -0.94 -9.04
C ARG A 13 -5.38 -2.25 -9.42
N THR A 14 -4.81 -3.01 -10.34
CA THR A 14 -5.36 -4.32 -10.74
C THR A 14 -5.35 -5.31 -9.58
N ALA A 15 -4.25 -5.39 -8.82
CA ALA A 15 -4.16 -6.26 -7.64
C ALA A 15 -5.18 -5.85 -6.56
N SER A 16 -5.37 -4.56 -6.35
CA SER A 16 -6.34 -4.01 -5.40
C SER A 16 -7.79 -4.32 -5.80
N ALA A 17 -8.10 -4.18 -7.09
CA ALA A 17 -9.41 -4.53 -7.62
C ALA A 17 -9.69 -6.04 -7.47
N ALA A 18 -8.72 -6.89 -7.80
CA ALA A 18 -8.84 -8.33 -7.62
C ALA A 18 -9.00 -8.73 -6.13
N TYR A 19 -8.27 -8.08 -5.23
CA TYR A 19 -8.42 -8.27 -3.79
C TYR A 19 -9.84 -7.94 -3.32
N LEU A 20 -10.41 -6.82 -3.77
CA LEU A 20 -11.76 -6.41 -3.39
C LEU A 20 -12.86 -7.26 -4.05
N GLU A 21 -12.65 -7.72 -5.28
CA GLU A 21 -13.55 -8.66 -5.93
C GLU A 21 -13.62 -9.99 -5.16
N GLN A 22 -12.46 -10.50 -4.71
CA GLN A 22 -12.37 -11.78 -4.02
C GLN A 22 -12.80 -11.71 -2.54
N TYR A 23 -12.45 -10.64 -1.84
CA TYR A 23 -12.59 -10.55 -0.38
C TYR A 23 -13.39 -9.33 0.11
N GLY A 24 -13.62 -8.34 -0.74
CA GLY A 24 -14.21 -7.06 -0.37
C GLY A 24 -15.67 -7.16 0.04
N PHE A 25 -16.42 -8.11 -0.51
CA PHE A 25 -17.86 -8.23 -0.29
C PHE A 25 -18.29 -9.68 -0.08
N ASN A 26 -19.32 -9.88 0.74
CA ASN A 26 -20.06 -11.13 0.84
C ASN A 26 -21.46 -10.96 0.26
N ASN A 27 -21.90 -11.96 -0.51
CA ASN A 27 -23.26 -12.01 -1.03
C ASN A 27 -24.15 -12.75 -0.02
N THR A 28 -25.06 -12.03 0.62
CA THR A 28 -26.04 -12.59 1.54
C THR A 28 -27.43 -12.33 0.97
N GLY A 29 -28.02 -13.33 0.32
CA GLY A 29 -29.38 -13.22 -0.24
C GLY A 29 -29.52 -12.22 -1.39
N GLY A 30 -28.47 -12.03 -2.20
CA GLY A 30 -28.45 -11.06 -3.31
C GLY A 30 -27.97 -9.66 -2.91
N ILE A 31 -27.69 -9.42 -1.63
CA ILE A 31 -27.16 -8.15 -1.12
C ILE A 31 -25.65 -8.28 -0.93
N LEU A 32 -24.89 -7.36 -1.52
CA LEU A 32 -23.45 -7.23 -1.29
C LEU A 32 -23.21 -6.41 -0.03
N LEU A 33 -22.68 -7.04 1.01
CA LEU A 33 -22.27 -6.38 2.24
C LEU A 33 -20.73 -6.21 2.26
N PRO A 34 -20.18 -5.10 2.77
CA PRO A 34 -18.74 -4.93 2.90
C PRO A 34 -18.15 -5.93 3.90
N ARG A 35 -17.09 -6.62 3.50
CA ARG A 35 -16.33 -7.58 4.31
C ARG A 35 -14.88 -7.16 4.55
N ARG A 36 -14.23 -6.55 3.55
CA ARG A 36 -12.87 -6.00 3.69
C ARG A 36 -12.85 -4.55 3.21
N ARG A 37 -12.20 -3.67 3.97
CA ARG A 37 -12.00 -2.26 3.65
C ARG A 37 -10.58 -1.99 3.19
N LEU A 38 -10.45 -1.60 1.92
CA LEU A 38 -9.18 -1.14 1.35
C LEU A 38 -9.19 0.39 1.26
N PHE A 39 -8.24 1.02 1.93
CA PHE A 39 -7.95 2.44 1.76
C PHE A 39 -6.83 2.62 0.74
N THR A 40 -6.93 3.63 -0.11
CA THR A 40 -5.78 4.06 -0.92
C THR A 40 -5.40 5.49 -0.58
N ILE A 41 -4.12 5.74 -0.58
CA ILE A 41 -3.49 7.03 -0.30
C ILE A 41 -2.61 7.31 -1.51
N GLU A 42 -2.97 8.31 -2.30
CA GLU A 42 -2.39 8.55 -3.63
C GLU A 42 -2.21 10.05 -3.90
N SER A 43 -1.22 10.41 -4.73
CA SER A 43 -0.93 11.81 -5.08
C SER A 43 -0.58 11.99 -6.57
N PRO A 44 -1.56 12.29 -7.44
CA PRO A 44 -3.01 12.09 -7.27
C PRO A 44 -3.43 10.64 -7.60
N PRO A 45 -4.69 10.25 -7.31
CA PRO A 45 -5.23 8.99 -7.80
C PRO A 45 -5.25 8.92 -9.33
N GLU A 46 -4.69 7.86 -9.91
CA GLU A 46 -4.60 7.69 -11.38
C GLU A 46 -5.87 7.09 -12.01
N GLY A 47 -6.75 6.50 -11.20
CA GLY A 47 -7.97 5.85 -11.69
C GLY A 47 -8.80 5.25 -10.57
N ARG A 48 -10.05 4.91 -10.88
CA ARG A 48 -10.98 4.34 -9.91
C ARG A 48 -10.67 2.88 -9.62
N ILE A 49 -10.63 2.52 -8.33
CA ILE A 49 -10.64 1.13 -7.86
C ILE A 49 -12.01 0.87 -7.24
N PRO A 50 -12.91 0.12 -7.91
CA PRO A 50 -14.25 -0.16 -7.38
C PRO A 50 -14.20 -0.81 -5.99
N GLY A 51 -14.92 -0.24 -5.03
CA GLY A 51 -14.98 -0.74 -3.65
C GLY A 51 -13.89 -0.21 -2.71
N ALA A 52 -12.84 0.44 -3.23
CA ALA A 52 -11.82 1.06 -2.39
C ALA A 52 -12.23 2.47 -1.94
N ILE A 53 -11.72 2.89 -0.78
CA ILE A 53 -11.83 4.27 -0.28
C ILE A 53 -10.56 5.01 -0.69
N GLN A 54 -10.63 5.77 -1.79
CA GLN A 54 -9.46 6.45 -2.36
C GLN A 54 -9.31 7.86 -1.80
N THR A 55 -8.17 8.11 -1.17
CA THR A 55 -7.80 9.38 -0.54
C THR A 55 -6.68 10.03 -1.33
N ALA A 56 -6.96 11.19 -1.92
CA ALA A 56 -5.92 12.03 -2.49
C ALA A 56 -5.17 12.75 -1.37
N VAL A 57 -3.85 12.80 -1.47
CA VAL A 57 -2.99 13.46 -0.47
C VAL A 57 -2.14 14.54 -1.11
N MET A 58 -1.68 15.48 -0.28
CA MET A 58 -0.64 16.41 -0.68
C MET A 58 0.70 15.67 -0.74
N ASP A 59 1.45 15.91 -1.80
CA ASP A 59 2.75 15.27 -2.03
C ASP A 59 3.85 15.80 -1.10
N SER A 60 3.76 15.45 0.18
CA SER A 60 4.70 15.82 1.22
C SER A 60 4.81 14.69 2.23
N ALA A 61 5.98 14.50 2.84
CA ALA A 61 6.22 13.46 3.84
C ALA A 61 5.15 13.45 4.95
N GLN A 62 4.82 14.63 5.47
CA GLN A 62 3.78 14.79 6.49
C GLN A 62 2.39 14.39 5.97
N GLY A 63 2.05 14.76 4.73
CA GLY A 63 0.78 14.38 4.11
C GLY A 63 0.62 12.87 3.97
N TRP A 64 1.67 12.15 3.57
CA TRP A 64 1.69 10.69 3.50
C TRP A 64 1.51 10.06 4.89
N VAL A 65 2.31 10.50 5.87
CA VAL A 65 2.28 9.99 7.26
C VAL A 65 0.92 10.20 7.92
N ASP A 66 0.36 11.40 7.82
CA ASP A 66 -0.93 11.72 8.45
C ASP A 66 -2.09 10.97 7.80
N SER A 67 -2.00 10.72 6.50
CA SER A 67 -3.02 9.95 5.78
C SER A 67 -2.99 8.49 6.18
N ILE A 68 -1.80 7.88 6.35
CA ILE A 68 -1.69 6.50 6.85
C ILE A 68 -2.25 6.42 8.27
N LYS A 69 -1.86 7.35 9.15
CA LYS A 69 -2.37 7.40 10.53
C LYS A 69 -3.88 7.60 10.60
N SER A 70 -4.44 8.40 9.69
CA SER A 70 -5.89 8.63 9.60
C SER A 70 -6.61 7.38 9.11
N ALA A 71 -6.08 6.72 8.08
CA ALA A 71 -6.64 5.46 7.58
C ALA A 71 -6.70 4.38 8.67
N LEU A 72 -5.66 4.23 9.49
CA LEU A 72 -5.62 3.27 10.61
C LEU A 72 -6.74 3.48 11.66
N ARG A 73 -7.33 4.68 11.75
CA ARG A 73 -8.44 4.96 12.67
C ARG A 73 -9.81 4.61 12.09
N LEU A 74 -9.86 4.24 10.81
CA LEU A 74 -11.08 3.91 10.08
C LEU A 74 -11.29 2.40 9.94
N ASP A 75 -10.59 1.63 10.79
CA ASP A 75 -10.66 0.17 10.87
C ASP A 75 -10.36 -0.51 9.50
N PRO A 76 -9.23 -0.18 8.85
CA PRO A 76 -8.92 -0.73 7.53
C PRO A 76 -8.56 -2.20 7.63
N ASP A 77 -8.77 -2.96 6.55
CA ASP A 77 -8.18 -4.30 6.40
C ASP A 77 -6.89 -4.24 5.57
N GLY A 78 -6.81 -3.26 4.69
CA GLY A 78 -5.61 -2.99 3.91
C GLY A 78 -5.48 -1.52 3.55
N ILE A 79 -4.26 -1.10 3.29
CA ILE A 79 -3.89 0.23 2.85
C ILE A 79 -2.95 0.10 1.66
N LEU A 80 -3.35 0.68 0.53
CA LEU A 80 -2.45 1.00 -0.57
C LEU A 80 -1.87 2.38 -0.32
N ASN A 81 -0.58 2.44 -0.03
CA ASN A 81 0.19 3.67 0.00
C ASN A 81 0.88 3.84 -1.35
N GLY A 82 0.49 4.84 -2.15
CA GLY A 82 0.92 4.96 -3.56
C GLY A 82 2.43 4.77 -3.75
N GLU A 83 3.22 5.38 -2.88
CA GLU A 83 4.67 5.19 -2.85
C GLU A 83 5.29 5.55 -1.50
N ILE A 84 6.46 4.97 -1.24
CA ILE A 84 7.36 5.38 -0.16
C ILE A 84 8.45 6.27 -0.77
N ARG A 85 8.58 7.50 -0.25
CA ARG A 85 9.56 8.50 -0.73
C ARG A 85 10.58 8.92 0.31
N ASP A 86 10.26 8.70 1.57
CA ASP A 86 11.02 9.23 2.70
C ASP A 86 10.95 8.28 3.91
N HIS A 87 11.88 8.49 4.84
CA HIS A 87 11.99 7.76 6.10
C HIS A 87 10.67 7.67 6.87
N ASP A 88 9.97 8.79 7.07
CA ASP A 88 8.80 8.82 7.95
C ASP A 88 7.62 8.05 7.35
N SER A 89 7.41 8.18 6.03
CA SER A 89 6.43 7.40 5.28
C SER A 89 6.77 5.90 5.30
N ALA A 90 8.04 5.53 5.13
CA ALA A 90 8.51 4.14 5.19
C ALA A 90 8.25 3.51 6.56
N ILE A 91 8.69 4.16 7.63
CA ILE A 91 8.51 3.68 9.00
C ILE A 91 7.03 3.60 9.37
N THR A 92 6.22 4.56 8.93
CA THR A 92 4.77 4.56 9.21
C THR A 92 4.06 3.42 8.47
N ALA A 93 4.40 3.17 7.21
CA ALA A 93 3.88 2.05 6.43
C ALA A 93 4.25 0.69 7.06
N ILE A 94 5.50 0.53 7.47
CA ILE A 94 5.95 -0.70 8.15
C ILE A 94 5.21 -0.91 9.47
N LYS A 95 5.04 0.13 10.29
CA LYS A 95 4.25 0.06 11.53
C LYS A 95 2.80 -0.33 11.26
N ALA A 96 2.19 0.17 10.19
CA ALA A 96 0.83 -0.21 9.80
C ALA A 96 0.76 -1.71 9.44
N ALA A 97 1.75 -2.25 8.71
CA ALA A 97 1.80 -3.67 8.41
C ALA A 97 2.01 -4.53 9.67
N MET A 98 2.86 -4.10 10.61
CA MET A 98 3.11 -4.80 11.88
C MET A 98 1.87 -4.94 12.77
N THR A 99 0.84 -4.10 12.59
CA THR A 99 -0.42 -4.19 13.33
C THR A 99 -1.47 -5.08 12.63
N GLY A 100 -1.07 -5.82 11.58
CA GLY A 100 -1.92 -6.81 10.92
C GLY A 100 -2.66 -6.31 9.68
N HIS A 101 -2.35 -5.11 9.19
CA HIS A 101 -2.97 -4.54 8.00
C HIS A 101 -2.21 -4.95 6.74
N LEU A 102 -2.93 -5.32 5.67
CA LEU A 102 -2.32 -5.52 4.37
C LEU A 102 -1.77 -4.19 3.84
N MET A 103 -0.45 -4.05 3.72
CA MET A 103 0.18 -2.88 3.11
C MET A 103 0.63 -3.17 1.68
N LEU A 104 0.17 -2.35 0.74
CA LEU A 104 0.61 -2.36 -0.65
C LEU A 104 1.27 -1.02 -0.98
N THR A 105 2.44 -1.03 -1.61
CA THR A 105 3.12 0.22 -1.96
C THR A 105 4.07 0.07 -3.13
N THR A 106 4.57 1.20 -3.63
CA THR A 106 5.67 1.24 -4.58
C THR A 106 6.88 1.94 -3.98
N ILE A 107 8.04 1.63 -4.55
CA ILE A 107 9.27 2.37 -4.31
C ILE A 107 10.03 2.42 -5.63
N HIS A 108 10.77 3.48 -5.86
CA HIS A 108 11.60 3.61 -7.07
C HIS A 108 12.96 2.94 -6.84
N ALA A 109 13.09 1.74 -7.40
CA ALA A 109 14.31 0.96 -7.46
C ALA A 109 14.40 0.29 -8.85
N ASN A 110 15.62 -0.01 -9.28
CA ASN A 110 15.89 -0.49 -10.64
C ASN A 110 15.71 -2.01 -10.80
N ASP A 111 15.70 -2.76 -9.69
CA ASP A 111 15.53 -4.21 -9.67
C ASP A 111 14.96 -4.66 -8.30
N PRO A 112 14.51 -5.92 -8.16
CA PRO A 112 13.90 -6.41 -6.94
C PRO A 112 14.78 -6.34 -5.69
N ILE A 113 16.10 -6.53 -5.83
CA ILE A 113 17.03 -6.56 -4.68
C ILE A 113 17.22 -5.14 -4.16
N ASN A 114 17.34 -4.17 -5.07
CA ASN A 114 17.45 -2.76 -4.74
C ASN A 114 16.20 -2.21 -4.02
N ILE A 115 15.05 -2.89 -4.05
CA ILE A 115 13.90 -2.54 -3.21
C ILE A 115 14.26 -2.65 -1.73
N LEU A 116 14.95 -3.72 -1.35
CA LEU A 116 15.34 -3.98 0.03
C LEU A 116 16.37 -2.98 0.49
N GLU A 117 17.41 -2.75 -0.32
CA GLU A 117 18.43 -1.73 -0.04
C GLU A 117 17.80 -0.34 0.10
N ARG A 118 16.83 0.01 -0.74
CA ARG A 118 16.16 1.30 -0.66
C ARG A 118 15.38 1.46 0.64
N LEU A 119 14.69 0.41 1.10
CA LEU A 119 14.00 0.44 2.39
C LEU A 119 14.98 0.60 3.56
N GLU A 120 16.16 -0.02 3.49
CA GLU A 120 17.23 0.19 4.49
C GLU A 120 17.75 1.62 4.47
N MET A 121 17.92 2.23 3.29
CA MET A 121 18.30 3.64 3.14
C MET A 121 17.25 4.57 3.74
N GLU A 122 15.96 4.25 3.60
CA GLU A 122 14.86 4.94 4.28
C GLU A 122 14.75 4.56 5.77
N GLY A 123 15.74 3.87 6.35
CA GLY A 123 15.85 3.59 7.79
C GLY A 123 14.99 2.44 8.31
N VAL A 124 14.41 1.62 7.43
CA VAL A 124 13.77 0.36 7.83
C VAL A 124 14.85 -0.63 8.25
N GLN A 125 14.71 -1.22 9.43
CA GLN A 125 15.72 -2.13 9.95
C GLN A 125 15.73 -3.44 9.17
N ALA A 126 16.91 -3.96 8.84
CA ALA A 126 17.09 -5.24 8.13
C ALA A 126 16.28 -6.39 8.76
N ARG A 127 16.15 -6.42 10.09
CA ARG A 127 15.34 -7.44 10.79
C ARG A 127 13.85 -7.38 10.44
N MET A 128 13.32 -6.19 10.15
CA MET A 128 11.93 -6.01 9.74
C MET A 128 11.77 -6.42 8.28
N ILE A 129 12.73 -6.08 7.44
CA ILE A 129 12.75 -6.48 6.02
C ILE A 129 12.82 -8.01 5.89
N ALA A 130 13.63 -8.65 6.71
CA ALA A 130 13.79 -10.10 6.74
C ALA A 130 12.65 -10.84 7.46
N ASP A 131 11.66 -10.14 8.03
CA ASP A 131 10.53 -10.75 8.70
C ASP A 131 9.48 -11.23 7.67
N PRO A 132 9.28 -12.55 7.48
CA PRO A 132 8.34 -13.08 6.50
C PRO A 132 6.88 -12.82 6.87
N GLN A 133 6.58 -12.44 8.12
CA GLN A 133 5.23 -12.02 8.52
C GLN A 133 4.93 -10.58 8.09
N LEU A 134 5.97 -9.78 7.88
CA LEU A 134 5.87 -8.38 7.49
C LEU A 134 6.04 -8.17 5.98
N PHE A 135 7.03 -8.84 5.38
CA PHE A 135 7.33 -8.78 3.95
C PHE A 135 6.89 -10.05 3.23
N ILE A 136 5.78 -9.95 2.50
CA ILE A 136 5.15 -11.09 1.82
C ILE A 136 5.51 -11.23 0.34
N GLY A 137 6.07 -10.19 -0.29
CA GLY A 137 6.42 -10.24 -1.71
C GLY A 137 7.06 -8.97 -2.25
N LEU A 138 7.85 -9.14 -3.31
CA LEU A 138 8.49 -8.08 -4.07
C LEU A 138 8.14 -8.26 -5.54
N LEU A 139 7.85 -7.15 -6.22
CA LEU A 139 7.56 -7.15 -7.64
C LEU A 139 8.32 -6.00 -8.30
N SER A 140 9.11 -6.32 -9.31
CA SER A 140 9.82 -5.35 -10.15
C SER A 140 9.31 -5.44 -11.58
N GLN A 141 9.14 -4.29 -12.22
CA GLN A 141 8.63 -4.11 -13.59
C GLN A 141 9.54 -3.18 -14.38
#